data_AF-A0A959QVF1-F1
#
_entry.id   AF-A0A959QVF1-F1
#
_cell.length_a   1.000
_cell.length_b   1.000
_cell.length_c   1.000
_cell.angle_alpha   90.00
_cell.angle_beta   90.00
_cell.angle_gamma   90.00
#
_symmetry.space_group_name_H-M   'P 1'
#
loop_
_entity.id
_entity.type
_entity.pdbx_description
1 polymer ?
#
loop_
_entity_poly.entity_id
_entity_poly.type
_entity_poly.pdbx_seq_one_letter_code
_entity_poly.pdbx_strand_id
1 'polypeptide(L)' 'MEITAKTYVSDILKEYGEMADLMELFGVERLGGYRLRRFLTRLITVRTAAIVHDVPEEEFIAKVQSAVMQKELARIK' A
#
# COMPACT_ATOMS: atom_id res chain seq x y z
N MET A 1 -6.39 6.35 10.27
CA MET A 1 -7.58 5.85 9.54
C MET A 1 -7.78 4.34 9.77
N GLU A 2 -9.02 3.82 9.76
CA GLU A 2 -9.26 2.35 9.73
C GLU A 2 -9.13 1.81 8.30
N ILE A 3 -8.16 0.94 8.06
CA ILE A 3 -7.89 0.37 6.73
C ILE A 3 -8.62 -0.96 6.59
N THR A 4 -9.60 -0.99 5.68
CA THR A 4 -10.38 -2.16 5.29
C THR A 4 -10.17 -2.52 3.82
N ALA A 5 -10.66 -3.69 3.41
CA ALA A 5 -10.69 -4.15 2.01
C ALA A 5 -11.32 -3.15 1.02
N LYS A 6 -12.25 -2.30 1.49
CA LYS A 6 -12.98 -1.31 0.68
C LYS A 6 -12.26 0.04 0.58
N THR A 7 -11.25 0.27 1.41
CA THR A 7 -10.45 1.49 1.40
C THR A 7 -9.80 1.66 0.03
N TYR A 8 -9.87 2.86 -0.54
CA TYR A 8 -9.11 3.14 -1.74
C TYR A 8 -7.64 3.34 -1.40
N VAL A 9 -6.77 2.78 -2.23
CA VAL A 9 -5.32 2.99 -2.11
C VAL A 9 -4.98 4.48 -2.24
N SER A 10 -5.73 5.23 -3.04
CA SER A 10 -5.58 6.68 -3.18
C SER A 10 -5.83 7.45 -1.87
N ASP A 11 -6.75 6.98 -1.02
CA ASP A 11 -7.05 7.64 0.26
C ASP A 11 -5.89 7.45 1.24
N ILE A 12 -5.34 6.24 1.29
CA ILE A 12 -4.15 5.90 2.07
C ILE A 12 -2.95 6.75 1.63
N LEU A 13 -2.77 6.91 0.31
CA LEU A 13 -1.69 7.73 -0.24
C LEU A 13 -1.85 9.22 0.06
N LYS A 14 -3.08 9.72 0.02
CA LYS A 14 -3.38 11.13 0.33
C LYS A 14 -3.03 11.46 1.79
N GLU A 15 -3.26 10.53 2.70
CA GLU A 15 -3.04 10.75 4.13
C GLU A 15 -1.59 10.48 4.57
N TYR A 16 -0.96 9.46 3.99
CA TYR A 16 0.35 8.94 4.45
C TYR A 16 1.51 9.19 3.47
N GLY A 17 1.30 9.78 2.30
CA GLY A 17 2.38 10.22 1.39
C GLY A 17 2.80 9.17 0.34
N GLU A 18 4.00 9.32 -0.22
CA GLU A 18 4.40 8.60 -1.44
C GLU A 18 4.36 7.07 -1.33
N MET A 19 3.86 6.45 -2.39
CA MET A 19 3.67 5.00 -2.53
C MET A 19 4.98 4.20 -2.45
N ALA A 20 6.12 4.86 -2.65
CA ALA A 20 7.44 4.21 -2.60
C ALA A 20 7.70 3.55 -1.24
N ASP A 21 7.41 4.24 -0.15
CA ASP A 21 7.61 3.70 1.21
C ASP A 21 6.69 2.52 1.49
N LEU A 22 5.47 2.57 0.96
CA LEU A 22 4.49 1.49 1.12
C LEU A 22 4.90 0.27 0.27
N MET A 23 5.28 0.47 -0.99
CA MET A 23 5.74 -0.62 -1.89
C MET A 23 7.01 -1.31 -1.39
N GLU A 24 7.95 -0.55 -0.85
CA GLU A 24 9.16 -1.08 -0.23
C GLU A 24 8.81 -1.98 0.97
N LEU A 25 7.75 -1.64 1.71
CA LEU A 25 7.22 -2.46 2.80
C LEU A 25 6.48 -3.72 2.31
N PHE A 26 5.92 -3.71 1.09
CA PHE A 26 5.29 -4.88 0.46
C PHE A 26 6.31 -5.86 -0.14
N GLY A 27 7.63 -5.64 0.04
CA GLY A 27 8.66 -6.50 -0.54
C GLY A 27 8.75 -6.37 -2.07
N VAL A 28 8.12 -5.35 -2.64
CA VAL A 28 8.34 -4.97 -4.03
C VAL A 28 9.65 -4.20 -4.04
N GLU A 29 10.75 -4.90 -4.32
CA GLU A 29 12.04 -4.26 -4.56
C GLU A 29 11.83 -3.06 -5.48
N ARG A 30 12.51 -1.94 -5.20
CA ARG A 30 12.61 -0.81 -6.15
C ARG A 30 13.31 -1.32 -7.41
N LEU A 31 12.57 -1.93 -8.33
CA LEU A 31 13.14 -2.52 -9.52
C LEU A 31 13.32 -1.43 -10.57
N GLY A 32 14.55 -0.92 -10.61
CA GLY A 32 15.11 -0.09 -11.67
C GLY A 32 15.14 -0.83 -13.01
N GLY A 33 13.96 -1.02 -13.61
CA GLY A 33 13.83 -1.59 -14.93
C GLY A 33 12.55 -2.38 -15.10
N TYR A 34 11.53 -1.75 -15.69
CA TYR A 34 10.57 -2.42 -16.55
C TYR A 34 9.85 -3.67 -15.98
N ARG A 35 8.79 -3.43 -15.18
CA ARG A 35 7.52 -4.21 -15.19
C ARG A 35 6.40 -3.63 -14.31
N LEU A 36 6.62 -2.47 -13.69
CA LEU A 36 5.64 -1.78 -12.85
C LEU A 36 4.74 -0.77 -13.61
N ARG A 37 4.73 -0.80 -14.95
CA ARG A 37 3.99 0.20 -15.77
C ARG A 37 2.46 0.06 -15.72
N ARG A 38 1.94 -0.89 -14.92
CA ARG A 38 0.50 -1.14 -14.71
C ARG A 38 0.05 -0.90 -13.27
N PHE A 39 0.77 -0.08 -12.52
CA PHE A 39 0.33 0.30 -11.18
C PHE A 39 -0.90 1.23 -11.30
N LEU A 40 -2.08 0.62 -11.18
CA LEU A 40 -3.41 1.24 -11.17
C LEU A 40 -3.66 1.97 -9.84
N THR A 41 -2.70 2.74 -9.33
CA THR A 41 -2.70 3.27 -7.96
C THR A 41 -3.74 4.35 -7.64
N ARG A 42 -4.49 4.85 -8.63
CA ARG A 42 -5.37 5.99 -8.40
C ARG A 42 -6.85 5.66 -8.17
N LEU A 43 -7.31 4.43 -8.45
CA LEU A 43 -8.75 4.11 -8.41
C LEU A 43 -9.08 2.69 -7.92
N ILE A 44 -8.13 1.99 -7.29
CA ILE A 44 -8.37 0.61 -6.81
C ILE A 44 -8.48 0.55 -5.29
N THR A 45 -9.27 -0.41 -4.81
CA THR A 45 -9.37 -0.72 -3.38
C THR A 45 -8.22 -1.60 -2.90
N VAL A 46 -8.02 -1.67 -1.59
CA VAL A 46 -7.05 -2.57 -0.93
C VAL A 46 -7.27 -4.02 -1.36
N ARG A 47 -8.52 -4.49 -1.46
CA ARG A 47 -8.84 -5.83 -1.99
C ARG A 47 -8.36 -6.04 -3.42
N THR A 48 -8.63 -5.05 -4.29
CA THR A 48 -8.24 -5.13 -5.70
C THR A 48 -6.71 -5.15 -5.81
N ALA A 49 -6.02 -4.37 -4.99
CA ALA A 49 -4.57 -4.40 -4.90
C ALA A 49 -4.06 -5.77 -4.43
N ALA A 50 -4.65 -6.36 -3.39
CA ALA A 50 -4.30 -7.71 -2.93
C ALA A 50 -4.38 -8.75 -4.05
N ILE A 51 -5.44 -8.72 -4.84
CA ILE A 51 -5.63 -9.62 -6.00
C ILE A 51 -4.58 -9.36 -7.09
N VAL A 52 -4.33 -8.10 -7.45
CA VAL A 52 -3.35 -7.73 -8.49
C VAL A 52 -1.92 -8.11 -8.10
N HIS A 53 -1.64 -8.13 -6.80
CA HIS A 53 -0.33 -8.48 -6.24
C HIS A 53 -0.21 -9.94 -5.82
N ASP A 54 -1.25 -10.76 -6.02
CA ASP A 54 -1.29 -12.17 -5.62
C ASP A 54 -0.97 -12.39 -4.12
N VAL A 55 -1.58 -11.55 -3.27
CA VAL A 55 -1.46 -11.62 -1.81
C VAL A 55 -2.85 -11.86 -1.19
N PRO A 56 -2.99 -12.74 -0.19
CA PRO A 56 -4.24 -12.89 0.56
C PRO A 56 -4.73 -11.55 1.12
N GLU A 57 -6.04 -11.31 1.07
CA GLU A 57 -6.65 -10.02 1.45
C GLU A 57 -6.31 -9.60 2.89
N GLU A 58 -6.42 -10.52 3.85
CA GLU A 58 -6.12 -10.27 5.26
C GLU A 58 -4.64 -9.94 5.48
N GLU A 59 -3.75 -10.69 4.83
CA GLU A 59 -2.30 -10.44 4.90
C GLU A 59 -1.94 -9.09 4.29
N PHE A 60 -2.57 -8.75 3.16
CA PHE A 60 -2.36 -7.46 2.51
C PHE A 60 -2.84 -6.31 3.41
N ILE A 61 -4.05 -6.40 3.97
CA ILE A 61 -4.57 -5.40 4.92
C ILE A 61 -3.63 -5.24 6.12
N ALA A 62 -3.18 -6.35 6.73
CA ALA A 62 -2.29 -6.31 7.88
C ALA A 62 -0.95 -5.62 7.56
N LYS A 63 -0.38 -5.87 6.37
CA LYS A 63 0.83 -5.19 5.90
C LYS A 63 0.60 -3.69 5.71
N VAL A 64 -0.50 -3.29 5.06
CA VAL A 64 -0.85 -1.86 4.90
C VAL A 64 -1.00 -1.17 6.27
N GLN A 65 -1.75 -1.78 7.19
CA GLN A 65 -1.96 -1.26 8.54
C GLN A 65 -0.64 -1.10 9.30
N SER A 66 0.24 -2.10 9.22
CA SER A 66 1.57 -2.04 9.83
C SER A 66 2.40 -0.89 9.26
N ALA A 67 2.37 -0.68 7.94
CA ALA A 67 3.07 0.40 7.27
C ALA A 67 2.61 1.78 7.76
N VAL A 68 1.28 1.96 7.82
CA VAL A 68 0.66 3.18 8.29
C VAL A 68 1.02 3.45 9.74
N MET A 69 0.94 2.44 10.61
CA MET A 69 1.31 2.56 12.02
C MET A 69 2.78 2.97 12.19
N GLN A 70 3.70 2.40 11.42
CA GLN A 70 5.12 2.80 11.45
C GLN A 70 5.31 4.27 11.03
N LYS A 71 4.56 4.72 10.01
CA LYS A 71 4.64 6.11 9.53
C LYS A 71 4.03 7.11 10.51
N GLU A 72 2.96 6.73 11.20
CA GLU A 72 2.38 7.51 12.30
C GLU A 72 3.36 7.62 13.47
N LEU A 73 3.99 6.52 13.88
CA LEU A 73 5.03 6.52 14.92
C LEU A 73 6.23 7.39 14.54
N ALA A 74 6.64 7.39 13.26
CA ALA A 74 7.72 8.22 12.76
C ALA A 74 7.37 9.72 12.71
N ARG A 75 6.10 10.08 12.46
CA ARG A 75 5.64 11.49 12.50
C ARG A 75 5.64 12.10 13.91
N ILE A 76 5.57 11.27 14.96
CA ILE A 76 5.52 11.70 16.36
C ILE A 76 6.93 11.96 16.93
N LYS A 77 7.98 11.43 16.31
CA LYS A 77 9.38 11.65 16.68
C LYS A 77 9.95 12.91 16.02
#